data_AF-A0A183AFQ3-F1
#
_entry.id   AF-A0A183AFQ3-F1
#
_cell.length_a   1.000
_cell.length_b   1.000
_cell.length_c   1.000
_cell.angle_alpha   90.00
_cell.angle_beta   90.00
_cell.angle_gamma   90.00
#
_symmetry.space_group_name_H-M   'P 1'
#
loop_
_entity.id
_entity.type
_entity.pdbx_description
1 polymer ?
#
loop_
_entity_poly.entity_id
_entity_poly.type
_entity_poly.pdbx_seq_one_letter_code
_entity_poly.pdbx_strand_id
1 'polypeptide(L)'
;MTRSKPEKEKNSAFLLNATGKSAHTLFKNLAYSATPVSVPYEDLQLLLLQHVKPTKFEALERVKSHSVGRNPNQGIREFVLELLTPVVKCGDLLDMHLKDRLITGNNNIILQNELLKL
;
A
#
# COMPACT_ATOMS: atom_id res chain seq x y z
N MET A 1 -0.80 28.77 38.56
CA MET A 1 -1.72 27.70 38.14
C MET A 1 -1.01 26.79 37.15
N THR A 2 -0.65 25.57 37.56
CA THR A 2 -0.08 24.56 36.66
C THR A 2 -1.23 23.98 35.83
N ARG A 3 -1.33 24.42 34.57
CA ARG A 3 -2.27 23.86 33.59
C ARG A 3 -1.87 22.41 33.36
N SER A 4 -2.54 21.47 34.03
CA SER A 4 -2.36 20.04 33.80
C SER A 4 -2.73 19.74 32.35
N LYS A 5 -1.81 19.20 31.56
CA LYS A 5 -2.10 18.74 30.21
C LYS A 5 -3.25 17.72 30.23
N PRO A 6 -4.16 17.74 29.23
CA PRO A 6 -5.22 16.75 29.13
C PRO A 6 -4.61 15.34 29.07
N GLU A 7 -5.31 14.36 29.64
CA GLU A 7 -4.84 12.99 29.82
C GLU A 7 -4.29 12.35 28.53
N LYS A 8 -4.91 12.66 27.38
CA LYS A 8 -4.47 12.19 26.06
C LYS A 8 -3.07 12.71 25.66
N GLU A 9 -2.78 13.99 25.94
CA GLU A 9 -1.44 14.56 25.69
C GLU A 9 -0.39 13.94 26.62
N LYS A 10 -0.77 13.53 27.84
CA LYS A 10 0.13 12.82 28.76
C LYS A 10 0.50 11.44 28.20
N ASN A 11 -0.46 10.73 27.60
CA ASN A 11 -0.23 9.41 27.02
C ASN A 11 0.67 9.48 25.76
N SER A 12 0.47 10.46 24.89
CA SER A 12 1.35 10.71 23.74
C SER A 12 2.78 11.05 24.17
N ALA A 13 2.94 11.92 25.17
CA ALA A 13 4.25 12.27 25.71
C ALA A 13 4.96 11.05 26.34
N PHE A 14 4.21 10.22 27.07
CA PHE A 14 4.74 9.00 27.66
C PHE A 14 5.21 8.01 26.59
N LEU A 15 4.41 7.78 25.54
CA LEU A 15 4.79 6.92 24.43
C LEU A 15 6.09 7.40 23.77
N LEU A 16 6.18 8.69 23.44
CA LEU A 16 7.36 9.27 22.80
C LEU A 16 8.61 9.18 23.66
N ASN A 17 8.49 9.38 24.98
CA ASN A 17 9.61 9.25 25.92
C ASN A 17 10.03 7.80 26.15
N ALA A 18 9.08 6.86 26.15
CA ALA A 18 9.37 5.43 26.31
C ALA A 18 10.05 4.85 25.06
N THR A 19 9.85 5.47 23.89
CA THR A 19 10.42 5.02 22.63
C THR A 19 11.86 5.49 22.42
N GLY A 20 12.70 4.62 21.84
CA GLY A 20 14.08 4.98 21.50
C GLY A 20 14.18 6.04 20.38
N LYS A 21 15.39 6.56 20.17
CA LYS A 21 15.67 7.64 19.20
C LYS A 21 15.13 7.36 17.79
N SER A 22 15.24 6.12 17.30
CA SER A 22 14.77 5.75 15.96
C SER A 22 13.24 5.86 15.83
N ALA A 23 12.50 5.30 16.79
CA ALA A 23 11.05 5.36 16.85
C ALA A 23 10.55 6.79 17.06
N HIS A 24 11.22 7.58 17.90
CA HIS A 24 10.90 9.00 18.07
C HIS A 24 11.06 9.81 16.76
N THR A 25 12.14 9.58 16.01
CA THR A 25 12.35 10.19 14.67
C THR A 25 11.27 9.75 13.68
N LEU A 26 10.88 8.47 13.70
CA LEU A 26 9.80 7.97 12.87
C LEU A 26 8.47 8.68 13.17
N PHE A 27 8.08 8.82 14.44
CA PHE A 27 6.88 9.57 14.81
C PHE A 27 6.92 11.02 14.34
N LYS A 28 8.08 11.67 14.44
CA LYS A 28 8.29 13.02 13.91
C LYS A 28 8.05 13.10 12.39
N ASN A 29 8.55 12.11 11.65
CA ASN A 29 8.37 12.05 10.20
C ASN A 29 6.90 11.76 9.83
N LEU A 30 6.24 10.86 10.54
CA LEU A 30 4.85 10.47 10.29
C LEU A 30 3.86 11.59 10.65
N ALA A 31 4.13 12.36 11.70
CA ALA A 31 3.27 13.47 12.12
C ALA A 31 3.37 14.71 11.21
N TYR A 32 4.38 14.78 10.31
CA TYR A 32 4.73 15.75 9.25
C TYR A 32 4.34 17.24 9.41
N SER A 33 3.11 17.57 9.77
CA SER A 33 2.58 18.91 10.02
C SER A 33 2.35 19.27 11.50
N ALA A 34 2.40 18.30 12.41
CA ALA A 34 2.15 18.49 13.84
C ALA A 34 3.37 18.13 14.71
N THR A 35 3.48 18.76 15.88
CA THR A 35 4.42 18.28 16.90
C THR A 35 3.94 16.92 17.39
N PRO A 36 4.76 15.85 17.41
CA PRO A 36 4.28 14.52 17.79
C PRO A 36 3.57 14.47 19.15
N VAL A 37 3.98 15.33 20.10
CA VAL A 37 3.37 15.42 21.43
C VAL A 37 1.96 16.03 21.43
N SER A 38 1.60 16.80 20.40
CA SER A 38 0.26 17.37 20.23
C SER A 38 -0.67 16.46 19.43
N VAL A 39 -0.14 15.38 18.84
CA VAL A 39 -0.96 14.36 18.17
C VAL A 39 -1.59 13.47 19.24
N PRO A 40 -2.91 13.23 19.20
CA PRO A 40 -3.58 12.30 20.09
C PRO A 40 -2.94 10.91 20.07
N TYR A 41 -2.98 10.22 21.20
CA TYR A 41 -2.34 8.92 21.36
C TYR A 41 -2.89 7.89 20.36
N GLU A 42 -4.20 7.92 20.13
CA GLU A 42 -4.90 7.04 19.19
C GLU A 42 -4.44 7.29 17.74
N ASP A 43 -4.23 8.55 17.38
CA ASP A 43 -3.74 8.93 16.05
C ASP A 43 -2.26 8.56 15.85
N LEU A 44 -1.44 8.67 16.89
CA LEU A 44 -0.05 8.19 16.87
C LEU A 44 0.00 6.68 16.67
N GLN A 45 -0.86 5.92 17.36
CA GLN A 45 -0.97 4.48 17.17
C GLN A 45 -1.41 4.14 15.73
N LEU A 46 -2.39 4.87 15.19
CA LEU A 46 -2.86 4.67 13.83
C LEU A 46 -1.77 4.95 12.79
N LEU A 47 -1.04 6.07 12.92
CA LEU A 47 0.08 6.42 12.04
C LEU A 47 1.17 5.34 12.07
N LEU A 48 1.53 4.85 13.26
CA LEU A 48 2.51 3.78 13.39
C LEU A 48 2.01 2.47 12.76
N LEU A 49 0.74 2.12 13.00
CA LEU A 49 0.13 0.92 12.46
C LEU A 49 0.08 0.97 10.93
N GLN A 50 -0.28 2.10 10.34
CA GLN A 50 -0.26 2.33 8.89
C GLN A 50 1.16 2.25 8.31
N HIS A 51 2.17 2.71 9.04
CA HIS A 51 3.56 2.64 8.59
C HIS A 51 4.12 1.21 8.64
N VAL A 52 3.88 0.47 9.73
CA VAL A 52 4.42 -0.87 9.96
C VAL A 52 3.60 -1.93 9.20
N LYS A 53 2.29 -1.72 9.08
CA LYS A 53 1.35 -2.55 8.33
C LYS A 53 0.59 -1.66 7.37
N PRO A 54 1.22 -1.19 6.28
CA PRO A 54 0.48 -0.51 5.24
C PRO A 54 -0.68 -1.42 4.82
N THR A 55 -1.88 -0.85 4.66
CA THR A 55 -3.19 -1.49 4.49
C THR A 55 -3.31 -2.33 3.20
N LYS A 56 -2.24 -3.01 2.78
CA LYS A 56 -1.85 -3.41 1.42
C LYS A 56 -1.17 -2.22 0.74
N PHE A 57 0.13 -2.35 0.47
CA PHE A 57 0.85 -1.39 -0.36
C PHE A 57 0.40 -1.63 -1.80
N GLU A 58 -0.75 -1.07 -2.16
CA GLU A 58 -1.34 -1.23 -3.49
C GLU A 58 -0.32 -0.94 -4.59
N ALA A 59 0.60 -0.01 -4.36
CA ALA A 59 1.68 0.29 -5.29
C ALA A 59 2.59 -0.92 -5.58
N LEU A 60 2.83 -1.82 -4.62
CA LEU A 60 3.64 -3.04 -4.81
C LEU A 60 2.82 -4.09 -5.54
N GLU A 61 1.53 -4.23 -5.22
CA GLU A 61 0.67 -5.16 -5.96
C GLU A 61 0.43 -4.67 -7.40
N ARG A 62 0.38 -3.35 -7.63
CA ARG A 62 0.42 -2.72 -8.97
C ARG A 62 1.71 -3.07 -9.70
N VAL A 63 2.87 -2.91 -9.06
CA VAL A 63 4.16 -3.25 -9.65
C VAL A 63 4.22 -4.76 -9.98
N LYS A 64 3.79 -5.63 -9.08
CA LYS A 64 3.73 -7.08 -9.32
C LYS A 64 2.80 -7.42 -10.47
N SER A 65 1.59 -6.86 -10.51
CA SER A 65 0.67 -7.02 -11.64
C SER A 65 1.34 -6.60 -12.95
N HIS A 66 2.02 -5.45 -12.96
CA HIS A 66 2.69 -4.91 -14.15
C HIS A 66 3.94 -5.71 -14.56
N SER A 67 4.46 -6.58 -13.71
CA SER A 67 5.60 -7.46 -14.04
C SER A 67 5.19 -8.87 -14.49
N VAL A 68 3.94 -9.31 -14.29
CA VAL A 68 3.46 -10.67 -14.65
C VAL A 68 3.35 -10.82 -16.17
N GLY A 69 4.31 -11.49 -16.82
CA GLY A 69 4.27 -11.78 -18.26
C GLY A 69 3.95 -13.26 -18.50
N ARG A 70 3.28 -13.57 -19.62
CA ARG A 70 2.95 -14.95 -19.98
C ARG A 70 4.21 -15.69 -20.44
N ASN A 71 4.50 -16.81 -19.81
CA ASN A 71 5.59 -17.67 -20.27
C ASN A 71 5.23 -18.35 -21.61
N PRO A 72 6.20 -18.65 -22.51
CA PRO A 72 5.93 -19.28 -23.80
C PRO A 72 5.12 -20.57 -23.74
N ASN A 73 5.33 -21.37 -22.70
CA ASN A 73 4.68 -22.67 -22.50
C ASN A 73 3.44 -22.60 -21.59
N GLN A 74 3.10 -21.43 -21.06
CA GLN A 74 1.99 -21.27 -20.13
C GLN A 74 0.68 -21.11 -20.91
N GLY A 75 -0.37 -21.79 -20.44
CA GLY A 75 -1.71 -21.63 -21.03
C GLY A 75 -2.30 -20.25 -20.77
N ILE A 76 -3.17 -19.75 -21.66
CA ILE A 76 -3.83 -18.45 -21.47
C ILE A 76 -4.65 -18.41 -20.18
N ARG A 77 -5.31 -19.52 -19.82
CA ARG A 77 -6.10 -19.65 -18.60
C ARG A 77 -5.23 -19.54 -17.34
N GLU A 78 -4.06 -20.19 -17.34
CA GLU A 78 -3.11 -20.14 -16.23
C GLU A 78 -2.56 -18.73 -16.05
N PHE A 79 -2.22 -18.07 -17.15
CA PHE A 79 -1.77 -16.68 -17.14
C PHE A 79 -2.83 -15.74 -16.58
N VAL A 80 -4.11 -15.88 -16.98
CA VAL A 80 -5.21 -15.07 -16.44
C VAL A 80 -5.37 -15.28 -14.93
N LEU A 81 -5.28 -16.53 -14.43
CA LEU A 81 -5.35 -16.81 -13.00
C LEU A 81 -4.19 -16.18 -12.21
N GLU A 82 -2.97 -16.26 -12.76
CA GLU A 82 -1.79 -15.64 -12.17
C GLU A 82 -1.92 -14.11 -12.15
N LEU A 83 -2.48 -13.52 -13.21
CA LEU A 83 -2.71 -12.09 -13.32
C LEU A 83 -3.80 -11.58 -12.36
N LEU A 84 -4.87 -12.36 -12.13
CA LEU A 84 -5.96 -11.97 -11.24
C LEU A 84 -5.52 -11.83 -9.77
N THR A 85 -4.55 -12.63 -9.34
CA THR A 85 -4.12 -12.68 -7.93
C THR A 85 -3.57 -11.33 -7.41
N PRO A 86 -2.62 -10.65 -8.08
CA PRO A 86 -2.17 -9.32 -7.69
C PRO A 86 -3.18 -8.22 -8.04
N VAL A 87 -3.97 -8.37 -9.13
CA VAL A 87 -4.87 -7.29 -9.59
C VAL A 87 -6.10 -7.15 -8.69
N VAL A 88 -6.65 -8.25 -8.15
CA VAL A 88 -7.76 -8.22 -7.15
C VAL A 88 -7.40 -7.43 -5.89
N LYS A 89 -6.11 -7.28 -5.60
CA LYS A 89 -5.63 -6.47 -4.47
C LYS A 89 -5.48 -4.98 -4.80
N CYS A 90 -5.71 -4.57 -6.05
CA CYS A 90 -5.54 -3.21 -6.56
C CYS A 90 -6.82 -2.35 -6.52
N GLY A 91 -7.89 -2.81 -5.87
CA GLY A 91 -9.11 -2.01 -5.68
C GLY A 91 -9.72 -1.52 -7.00
N ASP A 92 -10.05 -0.22 -7.05
CA ASP A 92 -10.90 0.43 -8.08
C ASP A 92 -10.32 0.43 -9.51
N LEU A 93 -9.06 0.03 -9.69
CA LEU A 93 -8.39 -0.01 -10.99
C LEU A 93 -8.28 -1.42 -11.58
N LEU A 94 -9.00 -2.39 -11.00
CA LEU A 94 -9.00 -3.82 -11.38
C LEU A 94 -9.19 -4.02 -12.88
N ASP A 95 -10.27 -3.46 -13.45
CA ASP A 95 -10.65 -3.72 -14.85
C ASP A 95 -9.66 -3.14 -15.85
N MET A 96 -9.17 -1.92 -15.59
CA MET A 96 -8.17 -1.26 -16.44
C MET A 96 -6.84 -2.00 -16.39
N HIS A 97 -6.33 -2.33 -15.19
CA HIS A 97 -5.09 -3.07 -15.02
C HIS A 97 -5.15 -4.48 -15.62
N LEU A 98 -6.30 -5.16 -15.49
CA LEU A 98 -6.50 -6.47 -16.11
C LEU A 98 -6.41 -6.40 -17.63
N LYS A 99 -7.14 -5.47 -18.25
CA LYS A 99 -7.14 -5.30 -19.71
C LYS A 99 -5.76 -4.96 -20.24
N ASP A 100 -5.13 -3.91 -19.70
CA ASP A 100 -3.81 -3.47 -20.13
C ASP A 100 -2.79 -4.59 -20.00
N ARG A 101 -2.83 -5.34 -18.89
CA ARG A 101 -1.86 -6.40 -18.67
C ARG A 101 -2.15 -7.68 -19.44
N LEU A 102 -3.42 -8.00 -19.68
CA LEU A 102 -3.79 -9.12 -20.55
C LEU A 102 -3.30 -8.89 -21.98
N ILE A 103 -3.34 -7.65 -22.46
CA ILE A 103 -2.83 -7.27 -23.78
C ILE A 103 -1.30 -7.27 -23.76
N THR A 104 -0.67 -6.48 -22.90
CA THR A 104 0.80 -6.28 -22.91
C THR A 104 1.59 -7.49 -22.41
N GLY A 105 1.02 -8.31 -21.53
CA GLY A 105 1.67 -9.48 -20.95
C GLY A 105 1.47 -10.78 -21.72
N ASN A 106 0.53 -10.83 -22.66
CA ASN A 106 0.38 -11.97 -23.56
C ASN A 106 1.49 -11.95 -24.62
N ASN A 107 2.00 -13.09 -25.04
CA ASN A 107 3.06 -13.18 -26.05
C ASN A 107 2.53 -13.58 -27.44
N ASN A 108 1.21 -13.78 -27.58
CA ASN A 108 0.56 -14.12 -28.85
C ASN A 108 0.03 -12.84 -29.52
N ILE A 109 0.73 -12.40 -30.59
CA ILE A 109 0.42 -11.18 -31.34
C ILE A 109 -0.99 -11.18 -31.94
N ILE A 110 -1.48 -12.34 -32.42
CA ILE A 110 -2.83 -12.44 -32.98
C ILE A 110 -3.87 -12.15 -31.91
N LEU A 111 -3.74 -12.79 -30.74
CA LEU A 111 -4.63 -12.56 -29.61
C LEU A 111 -4.52 -11.13 -29.06
N GLN A 112 -3.31 -10.56 -28.99
CA GLN A 112 -3.14 -9.15 -28.61
C GLN A 112 -3.92 -8.20 -29.53
N ASN A 113 -3.81 -8.40 -30.85
CA ASN A 113 -4.47 -7.55 -31.84
C ASN A 113 -6.00 -7.67 -31.79
N GLU A 114 -6.54 -8.85 -31.48
CA GLU A 114 -7.97 -9.01 -31.28
C GLU A 114 -8.44 -8.35 -29.98
N LEU A 115 -7.67 -8.47 -28.89
CA LEU A 115 -8.00 -7.83 -27.61
C LEU A 115 -7.93 -6.29 -27.68
N LEU A 116 -7.08 -5.72 -28.53
CA LEU A 116 -6.98 -4.28 -28.75
C LEU A 116 -8.21 -3.67 -29.46
N LYS A 117 -9.06 -4.49 -30.07
CA LYS A 117 -10.27 -4.05 -30.79
C LYS A 117 -11.53 -4.05 -29.91
N LEU A 118 -11.43 -4.59 -28.69
CA LEU A 118 -12.52 -4.67 -27.71
C LEU A 118 -12.61 -3.41 -26.85
#